data_AF-A0A7C9D9E4-F1
#
_entry.id   AF-A0A7C9D9E4-F1
#
_cell.length_a   1.000
_cell.length_b   1.000
_cell.length_c   1.000
_cell.angle_alpha   90.00
_cell.angle_beta   90.00
_cell.angle_gamma   90.00
#
_symmetry.space_group_name_H-M   'P 1'
#
loop_
_entity.id
_entity.type
_entity.pdbx_description
1 polymer ?
#
loop_
_entity_poly.entity_id
_entity_poly.type
_entity_poly.pdbx_seq_one_letter_code
_entity_poly.pdbx_strand_id
1 'polypeptide(L)'
;KAIVCSDASAEAARYGFTAADRPEGFLVLAIASLGDNIMELKSPPEDTKSLEQKKVGVKGLGRMKTDESEHFVWKDDIKVPCGSLVQANPELKESILDFNEYAVYDPRQVHKH
;
A
#
# COMPACT_ATOMS: atom_id res chain seq x y z
N LYS A 1 8.10 4.72 13.17
CA LYS A 1 7.93 5.42 11.86
C LYS A 1 7.86 4.37 10.76
N ALA A 2 7.11 4.58 9.68
CA ALA A 2 6.95 3.58 8.61
C ALA A 2 7.18 4.20 7.23
N ILE A 3 7.55 3.38 6.26
CA ILE A 3 7.43 3.68 4.83
C ILE A 3 6.07 3.14 4.39
N VAL A 4 5.25 4.00 3.78
CA VAL A 4 3.90 3.65 3.32
C VAL A 4 3.88 3.64 1.80
N CYS A 5 3.33 2.57 1.22
CA CYS A 5 3.09 2.40 -0.20
C CYS A 5 1.60 2.16 -0.44
N SER A 6 1.12 2.39 -1.66
CA SER A 6 -0.23 2.01 -2.08
C SER A 6 -0.17 1.18 -3.35
N ASP A 7 -1.13 0.26 -3.50
CA ASP A 7 -1.37 -0.49 -4.74
C ASP A 7 -2.18 0.32 -5.77
N ALA A 8 -2.75 1.45 -5.37
CA ALA A 8 -3.47 2.37 -6.23
C ALA A 8 -2.59 3.58 -6.59
N SER A 9 -2.26 3.74 -7.88
CA SER A 9 -1.52 4.92 -8.37
C SER A 9 -2.27 6.22 -8.11
N ALA A 10 -3.60 6.19 -8.18
CA ALA A 10 -4.48 7.31 -7.86
C ALA A 10 -4.32 7.78 -6.40
N GLU A 11 -4.15 6.84 -5.45
CA GLU A 11 -3.92 7.17 -4.04
C GLU A 11 -2.53 7.76 -3.85
N ALA A 12 -1.50 7.11 -4.38
CA ALA A 12 -0.13 7.59 -4.29
C ALA A 12 0.05 9.00 -4.89
N ALA A 13 -0.65 9.30 -6.00
CA ALA A 13 -0.60 10.61 -6.65
C ALA A 13 -1.13 11.75 -5.79
N ARG A 14 -2.03 11.49 -4.83
CA ARG A 14 -2.53 12.52 -3.89
C ARG A 14 -1.41 13.13 -3.05
N TYR A 15 -0.38 12.33 -2.76
CA TYR A 15 0.81 12.78 -2.02
C TYR A 15 1.81 13.57 -2.87
N GLY A 16 1.59 13.68 -4.18
CA GLY A 16 2.41 14.49 -5.09
C GLY A 16 2.12 15.99 -5.02
N PHE A 17 1.00 16.41 -4.39
CA PHE A 17 0.57 17.81 -4.25
C PHE A 17 0.52 18.59 -5.58
N THR A 18 0.27 17.91 -6.69
CA THR A 18 0.07 18.51 -8.01
C THR A 18 -1.21 19.35 -8.05
N ALA A 19 -1.23 20.39 -8.86
CA ALA A 19 -2.40 21.24 -9.11
C ALA A 19 -2.45 21.67 -10.58
N ALA A 20 -3.54 22.29 -11.01
CA ALA A 20 -3.73 22.67 -12.42
C ALA A 20 -2.63 23.60 -12.96
N ASP A 21 -2.05 24.43 -12.09
CA ASP A 21 -0.95 25.37 -12.39
C ASP A 21 0.46 24.78 -12.12
N ARG A 22 0.53 23.55 -11.58
CA ARG A 22 1.75 22.76 -11.33
C ARG A 22 1.46 21.27 -11.52
N PRO A 23 1.25 20.83 -12.77
CA PRO A 23 0.78 19.48 -13.06
C PRO A 23 1.86 18.41 -12.91
N GLU A 24 3.14 18.78 -12.83
CA GLU A 24 4.25 17.85 -12.77
C GLU A 24 4.40 17.23 -11.37
N GLY A 25 4.44 15.90 -11.32
CA GLY A 25 4.71 15.13 -10.11
C GLY A 25 5.43 13.83 -10.45
N PHE A 26 6.02 13.20 -9.43
CA PHE A 26 6.72 11.93 -9.57
C PHE A 26 6.05 10.88 -8.70
N LEU A 27 5.88 9.68 -9.26
CA LEU A 27 5.56 8.48 -8.51
C LEU A 27 6.79 7.59 -8.48
N VAL A 28 7.05 7.01 -7.31
CA VAL A 28 8.12 6.03 -7.14
C VAL A 28 7.49 4.65 -7.07
N LEU A 29 7.84 3.79 -8.00
CA LEU A 29 7.55 2.37 -7.89
C LEU A 29 8.63 1.71 -7.02
N ALA A 30 8.20 0.96 -6.01
CA ALA A 30 9.11 0.29 -5.09
C ALA A 30 8.61 -1.12 -4.78
N ILE A 31 9.57 -2.01 -4.55
CA ILE A 31 9.35 -3.36 -4.07
C ILE A 31 9.33 -3.29 -2.54
N ALA A 32 8.18 -3.64 -1.94
CA ALA A 32 7.99 -3.66 -0.50
C ALA A 32 7.88 -5.10 0.03
N SER A 33 8.87 -5.53 0.81
CA SER A 33 8.93 -6.85 1.44
C SER A 33 8.12 -6.86 2.74
N LEU A 34 6.84 -7.19 2.65
CA LEU A 34 5.91 -7.24 3.80
C LEU A 34 6.18 -8.42 4.75
N GLY A 35 6.87 -9.46 4.26
CA GLY A 35 7.12 -10.71 4.97
C GLY A 35 5.92 -11.66 4.96
N ASP A 36 6.08 -12.82 5.58
CA ASP A 36 5.07 -13.90 5.54
C ASP A 36 3.87 -13.64 6.46
N ASN A 37 4.06 -12.81 7.49
CA ASN A 37 3.04 -12.50 8.49
C ASN A 37 2.63 -11.04 8.38
N ILE A 38 1.68 -10.77 7.49
CA ILE A 38 1.13 -9.43 7.26
C ILE A 38 -0.02 -9.19 8.24
N MET A 39 0.03 -8.09 8.97
CA MET A 39 -1.08 -7.66 9.83
C MET A 39 -2.07 -6.83 9.00
N GLU A 40 -3.30 -7.31 8.83
CA GLU A 40 -4.36 -6.56 8.16
C GLU A 40 -5.19 -5.76 9.17
N LEU A 41 -5.42 -4.46 8.88
CA LEU A 41 -6.14 -3.54 9.77
C LEU A 41 -7.15 -2.70 9.00
N LYS A 42 -8.32 -2.43 9.60
CA LYS A 42 -9.33 -1.51 9.04
C LYS A 42 -9.17 -0.06 9.52
N SER A 43 -8.34 0.13 10.55
CA SER A 43 -8.09 1.40 11.23
C SER A 43 -6.60 1.52 11.60
N PRO A 44 -6.08 2.73 11.88
CA PRO A 44 -4.68 2.90 12.20
C PRO A 44 -4.28 2.10 13.45
N PRO A 45 -3.09 1.47 13.46
CA PRO A 45 -2.63 0.71 14.62
C PRO A 45 -2.37 1.62 15.83
N GLU A 46 -2.84 1.21 17.01
CA GLU A 46 -2.61 1.95 18.25
C GLU A 46 -1.13 1.83 18.72
N ASP A 47 -0.53 0.65 18.61
CA ASP A 47 0.84 0.38 19.02
C ASP A 47 1.81 0.27 17.84
N THR A 48 2.19 1.43 17.30
CA THR A 48 3.18 1.52 16.22
C THR A 48 4.60 1.18 16.66
N LYS A 49 4.93 1.24 17.96
CA LYS A 49 6.29 0.96 18.47
C LYS A 49 6.61 -0.52 18.41
N SER A 50 5.66 -1.37 18.80
CA SER A 50 5.81 -2.82 18.73
C SER A 50 5.95 -3.30 17.28
N LEU A 51 5.19 -2.70 16.35
CA LEU A 51 5.29 -2.99 14.92
C LEU A 51 6.67 -2.65 14.36
N GLU A 52 7.24 -1.53 14.78
CA GLU A 52 8.59 -1.12 14.40
C GLU A 52 9.68 -2.05 14.95
N GLN A 53 9.58 -2.45 16.22
CA GLN A 53 10.54 -3.38 16.84
C GLN A 53 10.50 -4.77 16.18
N LYS A 54 9.30 -5.25 15.86
CA LYS A 54 9.09 -6.58 15.27
C LYS A 54 9.21 -6.58 13.74
N LYS A 55 9.23 -5.39 13.11
CA LYS A 55 9.28 -5.19 11.65
C LYS A 55 8.16 -5.91 10.91
N VAL A 56 6.97 -5.91 11.50
CA VAL A 56 5.79 -6.56 10.95
C VAL A 56 5.27 -5.72 9.79
N GLY A 57 5.09 -6.31 8.61
CA GLY A 57 4.39 -5.65 7.52
C GLY A 57 2.91 -5.47 7.87
N VAL A 58 2.37 -4.29 7.58
CA VAL A 58 0.97 -3.96 7.83
C VAL A 58 0.29 -3.64 6.52
N LYS A 59 -0.94 -4.12 6.35
CA LYS A 59 -1.83 -3.76 5.25
C LYS A 59 -3.08 -3.10 5.82
N GLY A 60 -3.19 -1.79 5.61
CA GLY A 60 -4.44 -1.06 5.81
C GLY A 60 -5.43 -1.45 4.72
N LEU A 61 -6.60 -1.94 5.10
CA LEU A 61 -7.62 -2.42 4.18
C LEU A 61 -8.51 -1.28 3.71
N GLY A 62 -8.45 -0.97 2.42
CA GLY A 62 -9.26 0.07 1.79
C GLY A 62 -10.65 -0.39 1.37
N ARG A 63 -11.52 0.59 1.07
CA ARG A 63 -12.84 0.37 0.45
C ARG A 63 -12.73 -0.12 -1.00
N MET A 64 -11.66 0.25 -1.68
CA MET A 64 -11.30 -0.15 -3.03
C MET A 64 -9.95 -0.87 -3.02
N LYS A 65 -9.77 -1.83 -3.93
CA LYS A 65 -8.51 -2.55 -4.14
C LYS A 65 -8.29 -2.83 -5.62
N THR A 66 -7.08 -3.15 -6.02
CA THR A 66 -6.81 -3.69 -7.37
C THR A 66 -7.42 -5.09 -7.52
N ASP A 67 -7.90 -5.43 -8.71
CA ASP A 67 -8.42 -6.76 -9.00
C ASP A 67 -7.29 -7.79 -8.98
N GLU A 68 -7.34 -8.71 -8.01
CA GLU A 68 -6.31 -9.73 -7.82
C GLU A 68 -6.21 -10.72 -8.99
N SER A 69 -7.26 -10.85 -9.81
CA SER A 69 -7.23 -11.67 -11.02
C SER A 69 -6.44 -11.03 -12.17
N GLU A 70 -6.22 -9.71 -12.11
CA GLU A 70 -5.42 -8.95 -13.07
C GLU A 70 -3.96 -8.79 -12.61
N HIS A 71 -3.63 -9.21 -11.39
CA HIS A 71 -2.26 -9.19 -10.89
C HIS A 71 -1.39 -10.17 -11.67
N PHE A 72 -0.13 -9.81 -11.87
CA PHE A 72 0.86 -10.73 -12.44
C PHE A 72 2.11 -10.79 -11.58
N VAL A 73 2.87 -11.86 -11.78
CA VAL A 73 4.17 -12.07 -11.16
C VAL A 73 5.24 -11.55 -12.12
N TRP A 74 6.00 -10.58 -11.65
CA TRP A 74 7.18 -10.08 -12.32
C TRP A 74 8.44 -10.80 -11.79
N LYS A 75 9.63 -10.36 -12.20
CA LYS A 75 10.92 -10.99 -11.86
C LYS A 75 11.02 -11.31 -10.36
N ASP A 76 11.73 -12.38 -10.03
CA ASP A 76 12.04 -12.78 -8.64
C ASP A 76 10.79 -12.95 -7.75
N ASP A 77 9.70 -13.45 -8.34
CA ASP A 77 8.42 -13.69 -7.66
C ASP A 77 7.76 -12.42 -7.09
N ILE A 78 8.10 -11.25 -7.65
CA ILE A 78 7.52 -9.97 -7.24
C ILE A 78 6.10 -9.86 -7.79
N LYS A 79 5.11 -9.90 -6.91
CA LYS A 79 3.72 -9.63 -7.27
C LYS A 79 3.52 -8.16 -7.60
N VAL A 80 3.03 -7.87 -8.80
CA VAL A 80 2.67 -6.52 -9.25
C VAL A 80 1.15 -6.37 -9.14
N PRO A 81 0.65 -5.52 -8.21
CA PRO A 81 -0.76 -5.17 -8.19
C PRO A 81 -1.03 -4.20 -9.34
N CYS A 82 -1.89 -4.62 -10.26
CA CYS A 82 -2.29 -3.82 -11.41
C CYS A 82 -3.73 -4.16 -11.80
N GLY A 83 -4.23 -3.49 -12.83
CA GLY A 83 -5.60 -3.67 -13.32
C GLY A 83 -6.57 -2.66 -12.73
N SER A 84 -7.85 -3.04 -12.76
CA SER A 84 -8.95 -2.17 -12.38
C SER A 84 -9.06 -2.02 -10.86
N LEU A 85 -9.52 -0.84 -10.42
CA LEU A 85 -9.93 -0.64 -9.04
C LEU A 85 -11.34 -1.19 -8.85
N VAL A 86 -11.48 -2.19 -8.00
CA VAL A 86 -12.74 -2.86 -7.68
C VAL A 86 -13.13 -2.62 -6.23
N GLN A 87 -14.42 -2.71 -5.95
CA GLN A 87 -14.91 -2.59 -4.59
C GLN A 87 -14.39 -3.77 -3.75
N ALA A 88 -13.87 -3.46 -2.57
CA ALA A 88 -13.47 -4.48 -1.61
C ALA A 88 -14.70 -5.20 -1.04
N ASN A 89 -14.48 -6.17 -0.14
CA ASN A 89 -15.58 -6.93 0.45
C ASN A 89 -16.57 -6.00 1.20
N PRO A 90 -17.85 -6.40 1.37
CA PRO A 90 -18.86 -5.57 2.02
C PRO A 90 -18.50 -5.14 3.45
N GLU A 91 -17.67 -5.90 4.16
CA GLU A 91 -17.24 -5.59 5.53
C GLU A 91 -16.23 -4.44 5.62
N LEU A 92 -15.70 -3.99 4.48
CA LEU A 92 -14.75 -2.88 4.38
C LEU A 92 -15.42 -1.57 4.02
N LYS A 93 -16.75 -1.52 3.85
CA LYS A 93 -17.49 -0.28 3.57
C LYS A 93 -17.26 0.82 4.61
N GLU A 94 -17.08 0.42 5.87
CA GLU A 94 -16.81 1.31 7.01
C GLU A 94 -15.31 1.55 7.23
N SER A 95 -14.43 1.07 6.34
CA SER A 95 -13.01 1.41 6.42
C SER A 95 -12.82 2.91 6.25
N ILE A 96 -11.90 3.48 7.03
CA ILE A 96 -11.51 4.88 6.91
C ILE A 96 -10.61 5.13 5.70
N LEU A 97 -10.08 4.07 5.08
CA LEU A 97 -9.18 4.14 3.94
C LEU A 97 -9.96 3.93 2.64
N ASP A 98 -9.69 4.80 1.66
CA ASP A 98 -10.26 4.65 0.32
C ASP A 98 -9.64 3.46 -0.43
N PHE A 99 -8.32 3.32 -0.35
CA PHE A 99 -7.51 2.31 -1.02
C PHE A 99 -6.65 1.56 -0.02
N ASN A 100 -6.07 0.42 -0.42
CA ASN A 100 -5.13 -0.26 0.45
C ASN A 100 -3.86 0.58 0.61
N GLU A 101 -3.33 0.55 1.83
CA GLU A 101 -2.02 1.09 2.17
C GLU A 101 -1.17 -0.02 2.78
N TYR A 102 0.13 0.00 2.50
CA TYR A 102 1.08 -1.01 2.91
C TYR A 102 2.19 -0.32 3.67
N ALA A 103 2.35 -0.66 4.94
CA ALA A 103 3.36 -0.07 5.82
C ALA A 103 4.43 -1.09 6.19
N VAL A 104 5.68 -0.67 6.05
CA VAL A 104 6.86 -1.41 6.55
C VAL A 104 7.70 -0.52 7.44
N TYR A 105 8.42 -1.12 8.38
CA TYR A 105 9.06 -0.38 9.48
C TYR A 105 10.59 -0.48 9.46
N ASP A 106 11.19 -1.32 8.61
CA ASP A 106 12.62 -1.34 8.34
C ASP A 106 12.87 -0.83 6.91
N PRO A 107 13.71 0.20 6.69
CA PRO A 107 14.04 0.70 5.35
C PRO A 107 14.60 -0.37 4.41
N ARG A 108 15.21 -1.44 4.95
CA ARG A 108 15.70 -2.58 4.15
C ARG A 108 14.59 -3.43 3.54
N GLN A 109 13.34 -3.24 3.97
CA GLN A 109 12.16 -3.86 3.36
C GLN A 109 11.72 -3.14 2.08
N VAL A 110 12.35 -2.03 1.69
CA VAL A 110 11.97 -1.26 0.50
C VAL A 110 13.13 -1.11 -0.44
N HIS A 111 12.92 -1.55 -1.69
CA HIS A 111 13.86 -1.37 -2.79
C HIS A 111 13.20 -0.55 -3.88
N LYS A 112 13.83 0.55 -4.29
CA LYS A 112 13.36 1.34 -5.44
C LYS A 112 13.53 0.49 -6.70
N HIS A 113 12.48 0.40 -7.52
CA HIS A 113 12.58 -0.26 -8.82
C HIS A 113 13.27 0.66 -9.84
#